data_AF-A0A949KD70-F1
#
_entry.id   AF-A0A949KD70-F1
#
_cell.length_a   1.000
_cell.length_b   1.000
_cell.length_c   1.000
_cell.angle_alpha   90.00
_cell.angle_beta   90.00
_cell.angle_gamma   90.00
#
_symmetry.space_group_name_H-M   'P 1'
#
loop_
_entity.id
_entity.type
_entity.pdbx_description
1 polymer ?
#
loop_
_entity_poly.entity_id
_entity_poly.type
_entity_poly.pdbx_seq_one_letter_code
_entity_poly.pdbx_strand_id
1 'polypeptide(L)'
;MTRQDTKPVQTATEQMPTFTATEARNKFSDIFNQAHYGGGVLIEKHGKRVAVVPLELLDRLADLEARIDSADAQRALDEFQRQGGSTLDELEMELEND
;
A
#
# COMPACT_ATOMS: atom_id res chain seq x y z
N MET A 1 -3.08 23.85 -27.11
CA MET A 1 -3.03 22.66 -26.24
C MET A 1 -2.98 23.13 -24.80
N THR A 2 -4.11 23.17 -24.13
CA THR A 2 -4.24 23.64 -22.75
C THR A 2 -3.74 22.55 -21.83
N ARG A 3 -2.65 22.80 -21.10
CA ARG A 3 -2.19 21.93 -20.01
C ARG A 3 -3.31 21.91 -18.97
N GLN A 4 -3.94 20.75 -18.76
CA GLN A 4 -4.84 20.58 -17.64
C GLN A 4 -4.00 20.60 -16.37
N ASP A 5 -4.21 21.62 -15.55
CA ASP A 5 -3.72 21.67 -14.17
C ASP A 5 -4.37 20.50 -13.41
N THR A 6 -3.66 19.37 -13.32
CA THR A 6 -4.05 18.28 -12.42
C THR A 6 -3.96 18.81 -10.99
N LYS A 7 -5.11 19.05 -10.38
CA LYS A 7 -5.23 19.30 -8.94
C LYS A 7 -4.46 18.19 -8.19
N PRO A 8 -3.72 18.51 -7.12
CA PRO A 8 -3.05 17.49 -6.33
C PRO A 8 -4.09 16.46 -5.88
N VAL A 9 -3.81 15.19 -6.19
CA VAL A 9 -4.60 14.06 -5.67
C VAL A 9 -4.39 14.10 -4.15
N GLN A 10 -5.35 14.67 -3.42
CA GLN A 10 -5.30 14.65 -1.97
C GLN A 10 -5.26 13.20 -1.52
N THR A 11 -4.26 12.86 -0.71
CA THR A 11 -4.05 11.48 -0.29
C THR A 11 -5.15 11.12 0.71
N ALA A 12 -5.68 9.89 0.69
CA ALA A 12 -6.75 9.49 1.63
C ALA A 12 -6.38 9.74 3.10
N THR A 13 -5.09 9.73 3.41
CA THR A 13 -4.51 10.02 4.72
C THR A 13 -4.57 11.49 5.14
N GLU A 14 -4.67 12.45 4.21
CA GLU A 14 -4.76 13.89 4.52
C GLU A 14 -6.12 14.28 5.10
N GLN A 15 -7.15 13.46 4.85
CA GLN A 15 -8.52 13.67 5.34
C GLN A 15 -8.80 12.90 6.65
N MET A 16 -7.86 12.06 7.10
CA MET A 16 -8.05 11.26 8.32
C MET A 16 -7.83 12.11 9.57
N PRO A 17 -8.69 11.99 10.59
CA PRO A 17 -8.45 12.64 11.87
C PRO A 17 -7.10 12.21 12.44
N THR A 18 -6.32 13.17 12.93
CA THR A 18 -4.98 12.93 13.47
C THR A 18 -4.93 13.26 14.95
N PHE A 19 -4.35 12.34 15.73
CA PHE A 19 -4.14 12.47 17.17
C PHE A 19 -2.66 12.39 17.50
N THR A 20 -2.23 13.07 18.56
CA THR A 20 -0.93 12.80 19.16
C THR A 20 -0.94 11.45 19.88
N ALA A 21 0.23 10.84 20.07
CA ALA A 21 0.35 9.61 20.87
C ALA A 21 -0.19 9.75 22.30
N THR A 22 -0.17 10.95 22.90
CA THR A 22 -0.73 11.19 24.22
C THR A 22 -2.26 11.20 24.19
N GLU A 23 -2.86 11.89 23.22
CA GLU A 23 -4.31 11.88 23.04
C GLU A 23 -4.83 10.48 22.73
N ALA A 24 -4.08 9.72 21.92
CA ALA A 24 -4.47 8.37 21.56
C ALA A 24 -4.53 7.41 22.75
N ARG A 25 -3.63 7.56 23.73
CA ARG A 25 -3.70 6.80 24.99
C ARG A 25 -4.93 7.15 25.82
N ASN A 26 -5.28 8.43 25.85
CA ASN A 26 -6.40 8.92 26.67
C ASN A 26 -7.77 8.66 26.01
N LYS A 27 -7.81 8.54 24.68
CA LYS A 27 -9.03 8.39 23.87
C LYS A 27 -9.06 7.10 23.08
N PHE A 28 -8.42 6.04 23.59
CA PHE A 28 -8.27 4.79 22.85
C PHE A 28 -9.61 4.19 22.42
N SER A 29 -10.60 4.16 23.31
CA SER A 29 -11.94 3.63 22.99
C SER A 29 -12.62 4.38 21.85
N ASP A 30 -12.47 5.70 21.78
CA ASP A 30 -13.06 6.53 20.72
C ASP A 30 -12.36 6.28 19.38
N ILE A 31 -11.02 6.19 19.39
CA ILE A 31 -10.19 5.85 18.22
C ILE A 31 -10.55 4.46 17.69
N PHE A 32 -10.71 3.48 18.58
CA PHE A 32 -11.11 2.13 18.21
C PHE A 32 -12.51 2.11 17.59
N ASN A 33 -13.49 2.77 18.23
CA ASN A 33 -14.86 2.86 17.71
C ASN A 33 -14.90 3.57 16.35
N GLN A 34 -14.11 4.63 16.16
CA GLN A 34 -13.99 5.34 14.88
C GLN A 34 -13.44 4.42 13.80
N ALA A 35 -12.39 3.64 14.08
CA ALA A 35 -11.84 2.67 13.15
C ALA A 35 -12.77 1.47 12.90
N HIS A 36 -13.63 1.12 13.86
CA HIS A 36 -14.55 -0.01 13.71
C HIS A 36 -15.84 0.33 12.94
N TYR A 37 -16.43 1.51 13.19
CA TYR A 37 -17.70 1.92 12.59
C TYR A 37 -17.59 3.02 11.53
N GLY A 38 -16.48 3.76 11.52
CA GLY A 38 -16.26 4.90 10.65
C GLY A 38 -15.12 4.64 9.66
N GLY A 39 -14.14 5.55 9.69
CA GLY A 39 -12.92 5.47 8.88
C GLY A 39 -11.69 5.40 9.76
N GLY A 40 -10.53 5.17 9.16
CA GLY A 40 -9.30 5.12 9.94
C GLY A 40 -8.88 6.49 10.51
N VAL A 41 -7.93 6.44 11.43
CA VAL A 41 -7.37 7.59 12.14
C VAL A 41 -5.85 7.49 12.20
N LEU A 42 -5.19 8.64 12.19
CA LEU A 42 -3.74 8.74 12.29
C LEU A 42 -3.31 9.07 13.71
N ILE A 43 -2.22 8.45 14.15
CA ILE A 43 -1.54 8.75 15.41
C ILE A 43 -0.13 9.20 15.08
N GLU A 44 0.25 10.39 15.53
CA GLU A 44 1.59 10.95 15.33
C GLU A 44 2.42 10.93 16.63
N LYS A 45 3.68 10.52 16.51
CA LYS A 45 4.68 10.55 17.58
C LYS A 45 6.05 10.95 17.02
N HIS A 46 6.57 12.09 17.46
CA HIS A 46 7.91 12.58 17.09
C HIS A 46 8.15 12.57 15.56
N GLY A 47 7.19 13.08 14.78
CA GLY A 47 7.29 13.13 13.32
C GLY A 47 7.04 11.80 12.60
N LYS A 48 6.77 10.70 13.31
CA LYS A 48 6.32 9.44 12.72
C LYS A 48 4.81 9.30 12.85
N ARG A 49 4.16 8.76 11.81
CA ARG A 49 2.71 8.51 11.78
C ARG A 49 2.42 7.02 11.70
N VAL A 50 1.42 6.57 12.44
CA VAL A 50 0.83 5.23 12.33
C VAL A 50 -0.68 5.39 12.14
N ALA A 51 -1.32 4.40 11.52
CA ALA A 51 -2.76 4.42 11.29
C ALA A 51 -3.46 3.31 12.10
N VAL A 52 -4.64 3.61 12.62
CA VAL A 52 -5.60 2.61 13.08
C VAL A 52 -6.73 2.61 12.06
N VAL A 53 -6.97 1.47 11.43
CA VAL A 53 -7.90 1.33 10.30
C VAL A 53 -8.82 0.12 10.52
N PRO A 54 -10.01 0.09 9.89
CA PRO A 54 -10.80 -1.13 9.83
C PRO A 54 -9.99 -2.26 9.17
N LEU A 55 -10.14 -3.49 9.66
CA LEU A 55 -9.47 -4.65 9.06
C LEU A 55 -9.86 -4.83 7.59
N GLU A 56 -11.13 -4.63 7.27
CA GLU A 56 -11.65 -4.71 5.90
C GLU A 56 -10.92 -3.76 4.93
N LEU A 57 -10.47 -2.59 5.40
CA LEU A 57 -9.68 -1.69 4.55
C LEU A 57 -8.32 -2.30 4.20
N LEU A 58 -7.68 -2.98 5.15
CA LEU A 58 -6.42 -3.67 4.93
C LEU A 58 -6.60 -4.84 3.96
N ASP A 59 -7.66 -5.63 4.14
CA ASP A 59 -7.98 -6.75 3.23
C ASP A 59 -8.18 -6.26 1.79
N ARG A 60 -8.94 -5.18 1.61
CA ARG A 60 -9.16 -4.57 0.28
C ARG A 60 -7.87 -4.05 -0.36
N LEU A 61 -6.95 -3.52 0.44
CA LEU A 61 -5.64 -3.07 -0.07
C LEU A 61 -4.79 -4.27 -0.50
N ALA A 62 -4.72 -5.32 0.32
CA ALA A 62 -4.02 -6.55 0.00
C ALA A 62 -4.58 -7.22 -1.27
N ASP A 63 -5.91 -7.24 -1.43
CA ASP A 63 -6.55 -7.77 -2.65
C ASP A 63 -6.20 -6.96 -3.90
N LEU A 64 -6.07 -5.63 -3.78
CA LEU A 64 -5.65 -4.78 -4.89
C LEU A 64 -4.19 -5.03 -5.27
N GLU A 65 -3.30 -5.13 -4.28
CA GLU A 65 -1.88 -5.46 -4.49
C GLU A 65 -1.74 -6.83 -5.17
N ALA A 66 -2.43 -7.85 -4.66
CA ALA A 66 -2.41 -9.20 -5.25
C ALA A 66 -2.86 -9.20 -6.72
N ARG A 67 -3.84 -8.37 -7.09
CA ARG A 67 -4.30 -8.23 -8.47
C ARG A 67 -3.28 -7.54 -9.36
N ILE A 68 -2.57 -6.54 -8.84
CA ILE A 68 -1.49 -5.85 -9.57
C ILE A 68 -0.34 -6.83 -9.80
N ASP A 69 0.12 -7.50 -8.74
CA ASP A 69 1.21 -8.47 -8.81
C ASP A 69 0.89 -9.62 -9.76
N SER A 70 -0.36 -10.14 -9.73
CA SER A 70 -0.80 -11.17 -10.66
C SER A 70 -0.81 -10.68 -12.11
N ALA A 71 -1.22 -9.44 -12.36
CA ALA A 71 -1.18 -8.87 -13.70
C ALA A 71 0.26 -8.67 -14.19
N ASP A 72 1.16 -8.26 -13.30
CA ASP A 72 2.58 -8.06 -13.60
C ASP A 72 3.27 -9.39 -13.91
N ALA A 73 3.01 -10.42 -13.12
CA ALA A 73 3.49 -11.78 -13.37
C ALA A 73 2.99 -12.31 -14.72
N GLN A 74 1.72 -12.09 -15.06
CA GLN A 74 1.18 -12.49 -16.36
C GLN A 74 1.88 -11.76 -17.51
N ARG A 75 2.10 -10.44 -17.38
CA ARG A 75 2.82 -9.66 -18.39
C ARG A 75 4.25 -10.14 -18.59
N ALA A 76 4.96 -10.47 -17.50
CA ALA A 76 6.31 -11.01 -17.57
C ALA A 76 6.35 -12.39 -18.26
N LEU A 77 5.35 -13.25 -17.99
CA LEU A 77 5.22 -14.54 -18.65
C LEU A 77 4.98 -14.39 -20.16
N ASP A 78 4.05 -13.51 -20.55
CA ASP A 78 3.74 -13.24 -21.96
C ASP A 78 4.98 -12.66 -22.69
N GLU A 79 5.75 -11.80 -22.02
CA GLU A 79 7.01 -11.27 -22.54
C GLU A 79 8.04 -12.38 -22.78
N PHE A 80 8.28 -13.24 -21.78
CA PHE A 80 9.19 -14.38 -21.88
C PHE A 80 8.79 -15.32 -23.03
N GLN A 81 7.49 -15.62 -23.15
CA GLN A 81 6.98 -16.49 -24.21
C GLN A 81 7.18 -15.88 -25.61
N ARG A 82 7.09 -14.56 -25.75
CA ARG A 82 7.22 -13.87 -27.05
C ARG A 82 8.66 -13.61 -27.45
N GLN A 83 9.52 -13.23 -26.50
CA GLN A 83 10.87 -12.72 -26.77
C GLN A 83 11.97 -13.69 -26.34
N GLY A 84 11.61 -14.78 -25.63
CA GLY A 84 12.57 -15.58 -24.89
C GLY A 84 13.01 -14.89 -23.60
N GLY A 85 13.81 -15.58 -22.81
CA GLY A 85 14.45 -15.06 -21.60
C GLY A 85 15.28 -16.17 -20.95
N SER A 86 15.93 -15.87 -19.82
CA SER A 86 16.67 -16.86 -19.06
C SER A 86 15.74 -17.68 -18.18
N THR A 87 15.90 -18.99 -18.20
CA THR A 87 15.28 -19.92 -17.25
C THR A 87 15.95 -19.80 -15.87
N LEU A 88 15.30 -20.37 -14.85
CA LEU A 88 15.86 -20.39 -13.50
C LEU A 88 17.20 -21.15 -13.47
N ASP A 89 17.28 -22.28 -14.16
CA ASP A 89 18.51 -23.09 -14.26
C ASP A 89 19.67 -22.31 -14.89
N GLU A 90 19.40 -21.50 -15.93
CA GLU A 90 20.40 -20.65 -16.57
C GLU A 90 20.88 -19.52 -15.64
N LEU A 91 19.96 -18.94 -14.86
CA LEU A 91 20.27 -17.91 -13.86
C LEU A 91 21.09 -18.47 -12.68
N GLU A 92 20.74 -19.65 -12.19
CA GLU A 92 21.49 -20.32 -11.11
C GLU A 92 22.93 -20.62 -11.54
N MET A 93 23.09 -21.14 -12.77
CA MET A 93 24.42 -21.33 -13.36
C MET A 93 25.21 -20.03 -13.48
N GLU A 94 24.58 -18.93 -13.89
CA GLU A 94 25.26 -17.63 -14.02
C GLU A 94 25.76 -17.12 -12.65
N LEU A 95 24.93 -17.22 -11.61
CA LEU A 95 25.25 -16.76 -10.26
C LEU A 95 26.27 -17.63 -9.51
N GLU A 96 26.37 -18.92 -9.84
CA GLU A 96 27.41 -19.80 -9.27
C GLU A 96 28.80 -19.57 -9.86
N ASN A 97 28.88 -18.92 -11.03
CA ASN A 97 30.12 -18.68 -11.75
C ASN A 97 30.72 -17.26 -11.53
N ASP A 98 30.09 -16.43 -10.69
CA ASP A 98 30.51 -15.08 -10.29
C ASP A 98 31.06 -15.05 -8.84
#